data_AF-A0A1L8RHR2-F1
#
_entry.id   AF-A0A1L8RHR2-F1
#
_cell.length_a   1.000
_cell.length_b   1.000
_cell.length_c   1.000
_cell.angle_alpha   90.00
_cell.angle_beta   90.00
_cell.angle_gamma   90.00
#
_symmetry.space_group_name_H-M   'P 1'
#
loop_
_entity.id
_entity.type
_entity.pdbx_description
1 polymer ?
#
loop_
_entity_poly.entity_id
_entity_poly.type
_entity_poly.pdbx_seq_one_letter_code
_entity_poly.pdbx_strand_id
1 'polypeptide(L)'
;MKGLVPITAVQTADGIFWAQQDQNYIPRLLNYLKVDYREYDWETVPFYDLNEETIKRYDAVAITPMSQKYRKSILELSPEITVIKVGAEDFMRQLAPKGAVLGRTSGYLIVDGPTMSQKGQPKESTQFTNDNLRQLMRDYPNVYWEVTNFEEIKHHLAEGSTGITVALAPAAYPYLKFFNTQFPDIAVMKVAPKELEPLGYRYEQGMIIVGALTLFLMSLSAML
;
A
#
# COMPACT_ATOMS: atom_id res chain seq x y z
N MET A 1 -2.47 22.66 -3.11
CA MET A 1 -3.19 22.56 -4.40
C MET A 1 -4.02 21.29 -4.40
N LYS A 2 -5.07 21.18 -5.21
CA LYS A 2 -5.88 19.95 -5.29
C LYS A 2 -5.50 19.12 -6.50
N GLY A 3 -5.33 17.81 -6.31
CA GLY A 3 -5.05 16.85 -7.36
C GLY A 3 -6.18 15.85 -7.52
N LEU A 4 -6.55 15.53 -8.76
CA LEU A 4 -7.60 14.54 -9.05
C LEU A 4 -7.02 13.27 -9.69
N VAL A 5 -7.54 12.13 -9.27
CA VAL A 5 -7.32 10.84 -9.90
C VAL A 5 -8.65 10.42 -10.55
N PRO A 6 -8.76 10.43 -11.88
CA PRO A 6 -9.98 10.04 -12.56
C PRO A 6 -10.13 8.52 -12.52
N ILE A 7 -11.23 8.03 -11.97
CA ILE A 7 -11.52 6.60 -11.78
C ILE A 7 -12.78 6.18 -12.54
N THR A 8 -12.91 4.89 -12.80
CA THR A 8 -14.11 4.30 -13.42
C THR A 8 -15.11 3.82 -12.37
N ALA A 9 -16.37 3.56 -12.78
CA ALA A 9 -17.41 2.99 -11.91
C ALA A 9 -17.04 1.63 -11.31
N VAL A 10 -16.15 0.87 -11.96
CA VAL A 10 -15.67 -0.43 -11.46
C VAL A 10 -14.58 -0.27 -10.39
N GLN A 11 -14.04 0.95 -10.25
CA GLN A 11 -12.97 1.30 -9.31
C GLN A 11 -13.49 2.15 -8.13
N THR A 12 -14.78 2.50 -8.10
CA THR A 12 -15.39 3.13 -6.92
C THR A 12 -15.52 2.09 -5.81
N ALA A 13 -15.67 2.54 -4.56
CA ALA A 13 -15.85 1.64 -3.42
C ALA A 13 -17.06 0.68 -3.59
N ASP A 14 -18.03 1.09 -4.42
CA ASP A 14 -19.25 0.36 -4.74
C ASP A 14 -19.13 -0.54 -6.00
N GLY A 15 -17.96 -0.57 -6.65
CA GLY A 15 -17.70 -1.34 -7.86
C GLY A 15 -17.49 -2.84 -7.61
N ILE A 16 -17.85 -3.68 -8.57
CA ILE A 16 -17.52 -5.11 -8.56
C ILE A 16 -16.03 -5.26 -8.91
N PHE A 17 -15.20 -5.52 -7.90
CA PHE A 17 -13.77 -5.80 -8.07
C PHE A 17 -13.58 -7.23 -8.61
N TRP A 18 -12.91 -7.37 -9.75
CA TRP A 18 -12.73 -8.67 -10.42
C TRP A 18 -11.50 -9.43 -9.88
N ALA A 19 -10.55 -8.74 -9.23
CA ALA A 19 -9.41 -9.34 -8.54
C ALA A 19 -9.08 -8.63 -7.21
N GLN A 20 -8.47 -9.34 -6.25
CA GLN A 20 -7.91 -8.75 -5.01
C GLN A 20 -6.89 -7.62 -5.28
N GLN A 21 -6.28 -7.59 -6.47
CA GLN A 21 -5.39 -6.53 -6.92
C GLN A 21 -6.13 -5.21 -7.19
N ASP A 22 -7.39 -5.27 -7.61
CA ASP A 22 -8.19 -4.07 -7.93
C ASP A 22 -8.54 -3.27 -6.67
N GLN A 23 -8.74 -3.95 -5.53
CA GLN A 23 -9.00 -3.31 -4.23
C GLN A 23 -7.79 -2.56 -3.67
N ASN A 24 -6.57 -2.99 -4.02
CA ASN A 24 -5.33 -2.42 -3.50
C ASN A 24 -4.73 -1.33 -4.38
N TYR A 25 -5.19 -1.22 -5.64
CA TYR A 25 -4.66 -0.31 -6.63
C TYR A 25 -4.80 1.17 -6.23
N ILE A 26 -6.02 1.63 -5.92
CA ILE A 26 -6.28 3.04 -5.63
C ILE A 26 -5.52 3.55 -4.39
N PRO A 27 -5.55 2.84 -3.24
CA PRO A 27 -4.77 3.27 -2.08
C PRO A 27 -3.27 3.38 -2.37
N ARG A 28 -2.71 2.48 -3.19
CA ARG A 28 -1.29 2.50 -3.58
C ARG A 28 -0.93 3.67 -4.47
N LEU A 29 -1.79 3.95 -5.46
CA LEU A 29 -1.62 5.11 -6.34
C LEU A 29 -1.66 6.42 -5.53
N LEU A 30 -2.62 6.55 -4.61
CA LEU A 30 -2.73 7.73 -3.76
C LEU A 30 -1.50 7.91 -2.88
N ASN A 31 -0.94 6.83 -2.31
CA ASN A 31 0.30 6.90 -1.55
C ASN A 31 1.49 7.35 -2.39
N TYR A 32 1.62 6.83 -3.62
CA TYR A 32 2.65 7.26 -4.55
C TYR A 32 2.54 8.76 -4.86
N LEU A 33 1.34 9.22 -5.23
CA LEU A 33 1.09 10.61 -5.55
C LEU A 33 1.36 11.53 -4.36
N LYS A 34 1.01 11.10 -3.14
CA LYS A 34 1.34 11.81 -1.90
C LYS A 34 2.83 11.84 -1.56
N VAL A 35 3.67 10.98 -2.15
CA VAL A 35 5.12 10.97 -1.91
C VAL A 35 5.86 11.79 -2.96
N ASP A 36 5.49 11.64 -4.23
CA ASP A 36 6.21 12.24 -5.36
C ASP A 36 5.64 13.60 -5.77
N TYR A 37 4.39 13.88 -5.42
CA TYR A 37 3.66 15.11 -5.76
C TYR A 37 2.93 15.64 -4.51
N ARG A 38 3.70 15.90 -3.45
CA ARG A 38 3.25 16.29 -2.09
C ARG A 38 2.52 17.62 -2.04
N GLU A 39 2.73 18.48 -3.02
CA GLU A 39 2.12 19.80 -3.15
C GLU A 39 0.62 19.75 -3.48
N TYR A 40 0.14 18.58 -3.91
CA TYR A 40 -1.26 18.32 -4.20
C TYR A 40 -1.90 17.42 -3.12
N ASP A 41 -3.10 17.80 -2.70
CA ASP A 41 -3.99 16.93 -1.95
C ASP A 41 -4.84 16.11 -2.93
N TRP A 42 -4.60 14.80 -2.93
CA TRP A 42 -5.08 13.89 -3.97
C TRP A 42 -6.41 13.24 -3.61
N GLU A 43 -7.39 13.40 -4.49
CA GLU A 43 -8.72 12.82 -4.38
C GLU A 43 -9.06 11.96 -5.60
N THR A 44 -9.82 10.88 -5.41
CA THR A 44 -10.36 10.08 -6.51
C THR A 44 -11.71 10.62 -6.93
N VAL A 45 -11.88 10.89 -8.23
CA VAL A 45 -13.14 11.39 -8.78
C VAL A 45 -13.60 10.46 -9.89
N PRO A 46 -14.82 9.91 -9.83
CA PRO A 46 -15.36 9.15 -10.94
C PRO A 46 -15.45 10.00 -12.20
N PHE A 47 -15.00 9.47 -13.33
CA PHE A 47 -14.95 10.26 -14.56
C PHE A 47 -16.32 10.81 -14.98
N TYR A 48 -17.40 10.06 -14.73
CA TYR A 48 -18.76 10.48 -15.05
C TYR A 48 -19.26 11.65 -14.17
N ASP A 49 -18.59 11.93 -13.05
CA ASP A 49 -18.87 13.09 -12.19
C ASP A 49 -18.06 14.33 -12.59
N LEU A 50 -17.13 14.21 -13.56
CA LEU A 50 -16.34 15.33 -14.06
C LEU A 50 -17.12 16.15 -15.08
N ASN A 51 -17.22 17.44 -14.81
CA ASN A 51 -17.80 18.48 -15.65
C ASN A 51 -17.00 19.79 -15.50
N GLU A 52 -17.37 20.84 -16.24
CA GLU A 52 -16.63 22.11 -16.22
C GLU A 52 -16.55 22.77 -14.84
N GLU A 53 -17.54 22.55 -13.98
CA GLU A 53 -17.57 23.16 -12.65
C GLU A 53 -16.72 22.39 -11.64
N THR A 54 -16.77 21.07 -11.71
CA THR A 54 -16.03 20.18 -10.80
C THR A 54 -14.55 20.15 -11.13
N ILE A 55 -14.17 20.14 -12.42
CA ILE A 55 -12.76 20.10 -12.82
C ILE A 55 -11.99 21.36 -12.39
N LYS A 56 -12.66 22.53 -12.34
CA LYS A 56 -12.06 23.81 -11.92
C LYS A 56 -11.61 23.82 -10.46
N ARG A 57 -12.04 22.84 -9.65
CA ARG A 57 -11.64 22.69 -8.25
C ARG A 57 -10.26 22.05 -8.10
N TYR A 58 -9.67 21.58 -9.20
CA TYR A 58 -8.43 20.81 -9.21
C TYR A 58 -7.36 21.50 -10.05
N ASP A 59 -6.16 21.57 -9.50
CA ASP A 59 -4.99 22.18 -10.11
C ASP A 59 -4.19 21.15 -10.95
N ALA A 60 -4.32 19.86 -10.62
CA ALA A 60 -3.67 18.77 -11.32
C ALA A 60 -4.54 17.54 -11.50
N VAL A 61 -4.20 16.74 -12.51
CA VAL A 61 -4.82 15.45 -12.81
C VAL A 61 -3.76 14.37 -13.03
N ALA A 62 -3.89 13.26 -12.29
CA ALA A 62 -3.07 12.08 -12.47
C ALA A 62 -3.70 11.15 -13.53
N ILE A 63 -3.14 11.16 -14.74
CA ILE A 63 -3.57 10.25 -15.81
C ILE A 63 -2.77 8.96 -15.70
N THR A 64 -3.49 7.88 -15.44
CA THR A 64 -2.95 6.51 -15.37
C THR A 64 -3.23 5.79 -16.68
N PRO A 65 -2.59 4.63 -16.95
CA PRO A 65 -2.96 3.75 -18.06
C PRO A 65 -4.45 3.40 -18.10
N MET A 66 -5.09 3.22 -16.93
CA MET A 66 -6.53 2.91 -16.84
C MET A 66 -7.42 4.11 -17.16
N SER A 67 -6.93 5.33 -16.93
CA SER A 67 -7.65 6.58 -17.19
C SER A 67 -7.17 7.33 -18.42
N GLN A 68 -6.25 6.75 -19.21
CA GLN A 68 -5.63 7.40 -20.37
C GLN A 68 -6.66 7.77 -21.45
N LYS A 69 -7.69 6.95 -21.63
CA LYS A 69 -8.80 7.22 -22.56
C LYS A 69 -9.56 8.52 -22.25
N TYR A 70 -9.53 8.97 -21.00
CA TYR A 70 -10.24 10.17 -20.55
C TYR A 70 -9.44 11.47 -20.70
N ARG A 71 -8.13 11.36 -21.00
CA ARG A 71 -7.22 12.52 -21.05
C ARG A 71 -7.73 13.63 -21.97
N LYS A 72 -8.23 13.28 -23.16
CA LYS A 72 -8.70 14.27 -24.14
C LYS A 72 -9.89 15.05 -23.61
N SER A 73 -10.90 14.36 -23.09
CA SER A 73 -12.10 14.98 -22.51
C SER A 73 -11.77 15.85 -21.29
N ILE A 74 -10.82 15.43 -20.45
CA ILE A 74 -10.36 16.22 -19.30
C ILE A 74 -9.69 17.52 -19.74
N LEU A 75 -8.86 17.47 -20.79
CA LEU A 75 -8.21 18.66 -21.36
C LEU A 75 -9.18 19.58 -22.12
N GLU A 76 -10.25 19.03 -22.67
CA GLU A 76 -11.36 19.83 -23.24
C GLU A 76 -12.11 20.59 -22.14
N LEU A 77 -12.31 19.95 -20.97
CA LEU A 77 -12.97 20.56 -19.80
C LEU A 77 -12.08 21.58 -19.07
N SER A 78 -10.78 21.35 -19.00
CA SER A 78 -9.81 22.28 -18.40
C SER A 78 -8.46 22.20 -19.14
N PRO A 79 -8.20 23.10 -20.10
CA PRO A 79 -6.95 23.11 -20.86
C PRO A 79 -5.71 23.44 -20.03
N GLU A 80 -5.88 24.18 -18.93
CA GLU A 80 -4.79 24.67 -18.09
C GLU A 80 -4.42 23.72 -16.94
N ILE A 81 -5.15 22.62 -16.76
CA ILE A 81 -4.88 21.68 -15.67
C ILE A 81 -3.50 21.01 -15.83
N THR A 82 -2.77 20.90 -14.72
CA THR A 82 -1.46 20.23 -14.73
C THR A 82 -1.65 18.73 -14.90
N VAL A 83 -1.22 18.18 -16.04
CA VAL A 83 -1.34 16.73 -16.29
C VAL A 83 -0.11 16.00 -15.79
N ILE A 84 -0.29 15.20 -14.75
CA ILE A 84 0.72 14.26 -14.25
C ILE A 84 0.45 12.91 -14.91
N LYS A 85 1.33 12.51 -15.82
CA LYS A 85 1.23 11.23 -16.50
C LYS A 85 1.94 10.17 -15.66
N VAL A 86 1.18 9.26 -15.07
CA VAL A 86 1.73 8.07 -14.42
C VAL A 86 2.10 7.09 -15.53
N GLY A 87 3.42 6.85 -15.69
CA GLY A 87 3.93 5.95 -16.72
C GLY A 87 3.37 4.54 -16.58
N ALA A 88 3.19 3.82 -17.69
CA ALA A 88 2.74 2.43 -17.63
C ALA A 88 3.67 1.55 -16.80
N GLU A 89 4.97 1.84 -16.79
CA GLU A 89 5.95 1.15 -15.96
C GLU A 89 5.75 1.44 -14.47
N ASP A 90 5.63 2.71 -14.07
CA ASP A 90 5.37 3.10 -12.68
C ASP A 90 4.03 2.59 -12.17
N PHE A 91 3.03 2.60 -13.05
CA PHE A 91 1.71 2.07 -12.82
C PHE A 91 1.71 0.55 -12.65
N MET A 92 2.41 -0.18 -13.53
CA MET A 92 2.57 -1.63 -13.43
C MET A 92 3.40 -2.01 -12.21
N ARG A 93 4.38 -1.20 -11.78
CA ARG A 93 5.10 -1.39 -10.50
C ARG A 93 4.18 -1.26 -9.27
N GLN A 94 3.09 -0.48 -9.38
CA GLN A 94 2.08 -0.33 -8.32
C GLN A 94 1.05 -1.48 -8.30
N LEU A 95 0.81 -2.09 -9.47
CA LEU A 95 -0.07 -3.25 -9.69
C LEU A 95 0.63 -4.61 -9.61
N ALA A 96 1.95 -4.65 -9.75
CA ALA A 96 2.71 -5.88 -9.89
C ALA A 96 2.59 -6.78 -8.66
N PRO A 97 2.29 -8.08 -8.85
CA PRO A 97 2.52 -9.07 -7.80
C PRO A 97 4.03 -9.19 -7.54
N LYS A 98 4.39 -9.33 -6.26
CA LYS A 98 5.60 -9.86 -5.59
C LYS A 98 6.98 -9.88 -6.30
N GLY A 99 7.07 -10.18 -7.60
CA GLY A 99 8.32 -10.41 -8.33
C GLY A 99 8.71 -9.36 -9.39
N ALA A 100 7.90 -8.34 -9.68
CA ALA A 100 8.16 -7.43 -10.81
C ALA A 100 8.46 -5.95 -10.45
N VAL A 101 8.71 -5.63 -9.17
CA VAL A 101 9.04 -4.25 -8.75
C VAL A 101 10.55 -4.05 -8.71
N LEU A 102 11.14 -3.69 -9.86
CA LEU A 102 12.53 -3.23 -9.92
C LEU A 102 12.67 -1.89 -9.15
N GLY A 103 13.49 -1.91 -8.09
CA GLY A 103 13.84 -0.72 -7.29
C GLY A 103 13.28 -0.70 -5.86
N ARG A 104 12.44 -1.66 -5.46
CA ARG A 104 12.10 -1.92 -4.05
C ARG A 104 12.84 -3.17 -3.58
N THR A 105 13.27 -3.17 -2.33
CA THR A 105 13.88 -4.35 -1.73
C THR A 105 12.80 -5.31 -1.24
N SER A 106 12.91 -6.59 -1.57
CA SER A 106 12.02 -7.63 -1.05
C SER A 106 12.30 -7.84 0.43
N GLY A 107 11.28 -7.70 1.27
CA GLY A 107 11.35 -7.88 2.71
C GLY A 107 10.74 -9.21 3.12
N TYR A 108 11.49 -10.03 3.85
CA TYR A 108 10.98 -11.29 4.38
C TYR A 108 10.96 -11.24 5.89
N LEU A 109 9.77 -11.34 6.48
CA LEU A 109 9.55 -11.43 7.91
C LEU A 109 9.53 -12.91 8.32
N ILE A 110 10.50 -13.29 9.14
CA ILE A 110 10.57 -14.62 9.75
C ILE A 110 9.94 -14.55 11.13
N VAL A 111 8.74 -15.11 11.27
CA VAL A 111 7.98 -15.14 12.53
C VAL A 111 8.34 -16.33 13.40
N ASP A 112 8.73 -17.44 12.81
CA ASP A 112 9.19 -18.66 13.48
C ASP A 112 10.30 -19.38 12.70
N GLY A 113 10.90 -20.40 13.31
CA GLY A 113 11.85 -21.27 12.64
C GLY A 113 12.12 -22.55 13.44
N PRO A 114 12.77 -23.56 12.84
CA PRO A 114 12.99 -24.86 13.46
C PRO A 114 13.80 -24.72 14.77
N THR A 115 13.23 -25.20 15.87
CA THR A 115 13.69 -24.99 17.25
C THR A 115 15.21 -25.16 17.42
N MET A 116 15.97 -24.05 17.38
CA MET A 116 17.36 -24.08 17.84
C MET A 116 17.39 -24.04 19.37
N SER A 117 18.33 -24.79 19.95
CA SER A 117 18.57 -24.97 21.40
C SER A 117 18.13 -23.78 22.27
N GLN A 118 17.34 -24.06 23.31
CA GLN A 118 16.61 -23.15 24.22
C GLN A 118 17.40 -22.00 24.87
N LYS A 119 18.71 -21.86 24.65
CA LYS A 119 19.49 -20.71 25.16
C LYS A 119 19.22 -19.46 24.32
N GLY A 120 18.24 -18.66 24.75
CA GLY A 120 17.98 -17.32 24.20
C GLY A 120 16.63 -17.12 23.53
N GLN A 121 15.71 -18.10 23.63
CA GLN A 121 14.32 -17.87 23.23
C GLN A 121 13.64 -16.90 24.22
N PRO A 122 12.83 -15.94 23.75
CA PRO A 122 12.02 -15.11 24.62
C PRO A 122 11.08 -15.99 25.46
N LYS A 123 10.93 -15.67 26.75
CA LYS A 123 10.07 -16.42 27.68
C LYS A 123 8.58 -16.35 27.32
N GLU A 124 8.18 -15.37 26.53
CA GLU A 124 6.81 -15.18 26.03
C GLU A 124 6.83 -15.23 24.50
N SER A 125 5.96 -16.07 23.91
CA SER A 125 5.77 -16.10 22.47
C SER A 125 4.90 -14.91 22.06
N THR A 126 5.53 -13.76 21.80
CA THR A 126 4.80 -12.63 21.20
C THR A 126 4.48 -13.01 19.75
N GLN A 127 3.24 -13.40 19.49
CA GLN A 127 2.77 -13.73 18.14
C GLN A 127 2.71 -12.45 17.31
N PHE A 128 3.31 -12.48 16.12
CA PHE A 128 3.23 -11.39 15.16
C PHE A 128 1.84 -11.42 14.50
N THR A 129 0.98 -10.45 14.81
CA THR A 129 -0.39 -10.35 14.26
C THR A 129 -0.40 -9.60 12.92
N ASN A 130 -1.51 -9.67 12.20
CA ASN A 130 -1.74 -8.90 10.97
C ASN A 130 -1.56 -7.39 11.18
N ASP A 131 -1.91 -6.89 12.36
CA ASP A 131 -1.77 -5.48 12.71
C ASP A 131 -0.31 -5.08 12.93
N ASN A 132 0.50 -5.99 13.48
CA ASN A 132 1.95 -5.79 13.56
C ASN A 132 2.61 -5.77 12.17
N LEU A 133 2.12 -6.60 11.24
CA LEU A 133 2.59 -6.59 9.84
C LEU A 133 2.23 -5.27 9.14
N ARG A 134 1.01 -4.77 9.35
CA ARG A 134 0.57 -3.45 8.85
C ARG A 134 1.45 -2.33 9.39
N GLN A 135 1.81 -2.36 10.67
CA GLN A 135 2.73 -1.38 11.25
C GLN A 135 4.14 -1.50 10.65
N LEU A 136 4.64 -2.71 10.43
CA LEU A 136 5.94 -2.94 9.80
C LEU A 136 6.00 -2.36 8.36
N MET A 137 4.92 -2.51 7.61
CA MET A 137 4.79 -1.91 6.28
C MET A 137 4.71 -0.37 6.33
N ARG A 138 4.20 0.22 7.41
CA ARG A 138 4.21 1.68 7.62
C ARG A 138 5.61 2.19 7.97
N ASP A 139 6.31 1.48 8.86
CA ASP A 139 7.65 1.86 9.33
C ASP A 139 8.69 1.77 8.19
N TYR A 140 8.50 0.83 7.25
CA TYR A 140 9.42 0.60 6.13
C TYR A 140 8.68 0.59 4.78
N PRO A 141 8.22 1.77 4.29
CA PRO A 141 7.36 1.87 3.11
C PRO A 141 8.05 1.48 1.79
N ASN A 142 9.38 1.44 1.77
CA ASN A 142 10.19 1.08 0.61
C ASN A 142 10.46 -0.44 0.49
N VAL A 143 10.05 -1.21 1.50
CA VAL A 143 10.28 -2.66 1.58
C VAL A 143 8.94 -3.39 1.39
N TYR A 144 8.92 -4.39 0.52
CA TYR A 144 7.75 -5.24 0.35
C TYR A 144 7.81 -6.42 1.32
N TRP A 145 7.04 -6.38 2.40
CA TRP A 145 7.07 -7.41 3.44
C TRP A 145 6.19 -8.62 3.11
N GLU A 146 6.76 -9.80 3.26
CA GLU A 146 6.06 -11.08 3.27
C GLU A 146 6.44 -11.89 4.51
N VAL A 147 5.46 -12.57 5.11
CA VAL A 147 5.73 -13.58 6.15
C VAL A 147 6.15 -14.90 5.50
N THR A 148 7.31 -15.42 5.86
CA THR A 148 7.85 -16.70 5.36
C THR A 148 8.55 -17.46 6.48
N ASN A 149 8.78 -18.75 6.28
CA ASN A 149 9.54 -19.58 7.22
C ASN A 149 11.05 -19.62 6.87
N PHE A 150 11.84 -20.15 7.80
CA PHE A 150 13.30 -20.17 7.68
C PHE A 150 13.84 -20.98 6.49
N GLU A 151 13.19 -22.08 6.10
CA GLU A 151 13.68 -22.91 4.98
C GLU A 151 13.34 -22.29 3.62
N GLU A 152 12.17 -21.68 3.49
CA GLU A 152 11.76 -20.95 2.27
C GLU A 152 12.68 -19.76 1.98
N ILE A 153 12.99 -18.93 2.98
CA ILE A 153 13.89 -17.79 2.79
C ILE A 153 15.31 -18.23 2.43
N LYS A 154 15.77 -19.36 2.98
CA LYS A 154 17.09 -19.91 2.67
C LYS A 154 17.16 -20.39 1.22
N HIS A 155 16.08 -20.96 0.68
CA HIS A 155 15.97 -21.29 -0.72
C HIS A 155 16.01 -20.03 -1.60
N HIS A 156 15.20 -19.02 -1.26
CA HIS A 156 15.16 -17.76 -2.02
C HIS A 156 16.50 -17.03 -2.03
N LEU A 157 17.19 -16.96 -0.88
CA LEU A 157 18.51 -16.32 -0.77
C LEU A 157 19.60 -17.09 -1.52
N ALA A 158 19.47 -18.41 -1.68
CA ALA A 158 20.39 -19.22 -2.48
C ALA A 158 20.20 -19.00 -3.99
N GLU A 159 18.97 -18.65 -4.43
CA GLU A 159 18.66 -18.31 -5.82
C GLU A 159 19.10 -16.87 -6.18
N GLY A 160 19.13 -15.97 -5.19
CA GLY A 160 19.69 -14.62 -5.33
C GLY A 160 19.42 -13.74 -4.11
N SER A 161 20.39 -12.94 -3.70
CA SER A 161 20.34 -12.10 -2.49
C SER A 161 20.20 -10.59 -2.76
N THR A 162 20.30 -10.17 -4.02
CA THR A 162 20.34 -8.75 -4.40
C THR A 162 19.01 -8.05 -4.09
N GLY A 163 19.07 -6.99 -3.29
CA GLY A 163 17.88 -6.21 -2.95
C GLY A 163 16.94 -6.93 -1.99
N ILE A 164 17.45 -7.83 -1.14
CA ILE A 164 16.65 -8.53 -0.13
C ILE A 164 16.95 -7.97 1.26
N THR A 165 15.89 -7.76 2.04
CA THR A 165 15.92 -7.40 3.46
C THR A 165 15.22 -8.52 4.24
N VAL A 166 15.83 -8.97 5.33
CA VAL A 166 15.26 -9.98 6.22
C VAL A 166 14.94 -9.33 7.56
N ALA A 167 13.66 -9.37 7.96
CA ALA A 167 13.23 -9.02 9.29
C ALA A 167 13.05 -10.28 10.13
N LEU A 168 13.63 -10.29 11.31
CA LEU A 168 13.50 -11.37 12.29
C LEU A 168 12.55 -10.91 13.38
N ALA A 169 11.48 -11.67 13.64
CA ALA A 169 10.68 -11.52 14.85
C ALA A 169 11.47 -12.04 16.08
N PRO A 170 11.03 -11.76 17.32
CA PRO A 170 11.77 -12.15 18.52
C PRO A 170 12.11 -13.64 18.62
N ALA A 171 11.19 -14.52 18.18
CA ALA A 171 11.43 -15.97 18.14
C ALA A 171 12.49 -16.38 17.10
N ALA A 172 12.72 -15.55 16.08
CA ALA A 172 13.68 -15.78 15.00
C ALA A 172 15.03 -15.05 15.21
N TYR A 173 15.19 -14.26 16.28
CA TYR A 173 16.46 -13.59 16.60
C TYR A 173 17.70 -14.50 16.65
N PRO A 174 17.62 -15.77 17.10
CA PRO A 174 18.77 -16.68 17.08
C PRO A 174 19.37 -16.90 15.68
N TYR A 175 18.58 -16.75 14.61
CA TYR A 175 19.05 -16.91 13.23
C TYR A 175 19.85 -15.72 12.69
N LEU A 176 19.95 -14.61 13.43
CA LEU A 176 20.71 -13.44 13.00
C LEU A 176 22.16 -13.80 12.62
N LYS A 177 22.81 -14.63 13.43
CA LYS A 177 24.19 -15.04 13.17
C LYS A 177 24.29 -15.86 11.88
N PHE A 178 23.30 -16.71 11.60
CA PHE A 178 23.25 -17.50 10.37
C PHE A 178 23.21 -16.58 9.14
N PHE A 179 22.25 -15.65 9.09
CA PHE A 179 22.12 -14.74 7.95
C PHE A 179 23.34 -13.85 7.77
N ASN A 180 23.88 -13.27 8.84
CA ASN A 180 25.08 -12.44 8.76
C ASN A 180 26.34 -13.20 8.32
N THR A 181 26.40 -14.52 8.53
CA THR A 181 27.56 -15.34 8.16
C THR A 181 27.43 -15.90 6.74
N GLN A 182 26.25 -16.38 6.37
CA GLN A 182 26.00 -17.05 5.10
C GLN A 182 25.63 -16.06 3.97
N PHE A 183 25.02 -14.94 4.33
CA PHE A 183 24.54 -13.91 3.41
C PHE A 183 24.95 -12.53 3.93
N PRO A 184 26.25 -12.17 3.88
CA PRO A 184 26.74 -10.91 4.47
C PRO A 184 26.19 -9.65 3.76
N ASP A 185 25.75 -9.78 2.51
CA ASP A 185 25.32 -8.66 1.66
C ASP A 185 23.84 -8.29 1.82
N ILE A 186 23.06 -9.05 2.61
CA ILE A 186 21.65 -8.73 2.87
C ILE A 186 21.48 -7.87 4.11
N ALA A 187 20.50 -6.97 4.07
CA ALA A 187 20.11 -6.20 5.25
C ALA A 187 19.28 -7.08 6.18
N VAL A 188 19.81 -7.43 7.36
CA VAL A 188 19.08 -8.18 8.39
C VAL A 188 18.71 -7.27 9.54
N MET A 189 17.44 -7.26 9.91
CA MET A 189 16.92 -6.41 10.97
C MET A 189 16.10 -7.18 11.99
N LYS A 190 16.11 -6.69 13.23
CA LYS A 190 15.28 -7.20 14.30
C LYS A 190 14.02 -6.37 14.39
N VAL A 191 12.86 -7.02 14.34
CA VAL A 191 11.57 -6.35 14.49
C VAL A 191 10.82 -6.93 15.68
N ALA A 192 10.19 -6.06 16.44
CA ALA A 192 9.31 -6.44 17.53
C ALA A 192 7.86 -6.10 17.14
N PRO A 193 6.88 -6.91 17.58
CA PRO A 193 5.48 -6.54 17.48
C PRO A 193 5.26 -5.18 18.15
N LYS A 194 4.77 -4.21 17.39
CA LYS A 194 4.29 -2.93 17.92
C LYS A 194 2.78 -2.92 17.79
N GLU A 195 2.08 -2.54 18.85
CA GLU A 195 0.66 -2.22 18.74
C GLU A 195 0.49 -1.12 17.69
N LEU A 196 -0.52 -1.24 16.84
CA LEU A 196 -0.92 -0.15 15.96
C LEU A 196 -1.21 1.05 16.85
N GLU A 197 -0.58 2.19 16.54
CA GLU A 197 -1.01 3.42 17.18
C GLU A 197 -2.51 3.57 16.96
N PRO A 198 -3.30 3.77 18.04
CA PRO A 198 -4.73 3.85 17.92
C PRO A 198 -5.06 4.94 16.92
N LEU A 199 -5.88 4.62 15.91
CA LEU A 199 -6.52 5.64 15.10
C LEU A 199 -7.16 6.61 16.07
N GLY A 200 -6.74 7.88 16.03
CA GLY A 200 -7.23 8.87 16.97
C GLY A 200 -8.76 8.81 16.96
N TYR A 201 -9.37 8.50 18.11
CA TYR A 201 -10.79 8.19 18.30
C TYR A 201 -11.76 9.11 17.52
N ARG A 202 -11.34 10.34 17.27
CA ARG A 202 -12.03 11.34 16.45
C ARG A 202 -12.20 10.96 14.98
N TYR A 203 -11.25 10.22 14.38
CA TYR A 203 -11.33 9.76 12.99
C TYR A 203 -12.34 8.62 12.81
N GLU A 204 -12.39 7.66 13.75
CA GLU A 204 -13.41 6.60 13.74
C GLU A 204 -14.81 7.17 13.96
N GLN A 205 -14.97 8.07 14.94
CA GLN A 205 -16.25 8.77 15.15
C GLN A 205 -16.66 9.57 13.90
N GLY A 206 -15.72 10.25 13.24
CA GLY A 206 -15.96 10.95 11.99
C GLY A 206 -16.47 10.03 10.89
N MET A 207 -15.84 8.87 10.69
CA MET A 207 -16.28 7.89 9.69
C MET A 207 -17.66 7.30 10.00
N ILE A 208 -17.96 7.00 11.27
CA ILE A 208 -19.26 6.47 11.68
C ILE A 208 -20.36 7.52 11.48
N ILE A 209 -20.11 8.77 11.88
CA ILE A 209 -21.07 9.87 11.73
C ILE A 209 -21.34 10.14 10.25
N VAL A 210 -20.30 10.23 9.42
CA VAL A 210 -20.43 10.46 7.98
C VAL A 210 -21.13 9.27 7.31
N GLY A 211 -20.79 8.03 7.67
CA GLY A 211 -21.45 6.84 7.14
C GLY A 211 -22.93 6.79 7.48
N ALA A 212 -23.31 7.09 8.73
CA ALA A 212 -24.69 7.13 9.17
C ALA A 212 -25.50 8.25 8.49
N LEU A 213 -24.90 9.45 8.34
CA LEU A 213 -25.51 10.57 7.61
C LEU A 213 -25.74 10.22 6.14
N THR A 214 -24.76 9.58 5.50
CA THR A 214 -24.86 9.18 4.08
C THR A 214 -25.97 8.13 3.89
N LEU A 215 -26.03 7.12 4.74
CA LEU A 215 -27.10 6.10 4.72
C LEU A 215 -28.48 6.73 4.94
N PHE A 216 -28.59 7.65 5.91
CA PHE A 216 -29.83 8.35 6.20
C PHE A 216 -30.29 9.18 4.99
N LEU A 217 -29.39 9.96 4.40
CA LEU A 217 -29.67 10.78 3.21
C LEU A 217 -30.06 9.91 2.00
N MET A 218 -29.38 8.77 1.80
CA MET A 218 -29.74 7.81 0.76
C MET A 218 -31.14 7.21 0.99
N SER A 219 -31.46 6.82 2.22
CA SER A 219 -32.80 6.30 2.54
C SER A 219 -33.90 7.35 2.37
N LEU A 220 -33.61 8.62 2.65
CA LEU A 220 -34.53 9.72 2.42
C LEU A 220 -34.74 9.97 0.92
N SER A 221 -33.68 9.89 0.12
CA SER A 221 -33.74 10.04 -1.34
C SER A 221 -34.43 8.87 -2.05
N ALA A 222 -34.46 7.68 -1.41
CA ALA A 222 -35.17 6.51 -1.92
C ALA A 222 -36.68 6.51 -1.59
N MET A 223 -37.13 7.40 -0.70
CA MET A 223 -38.54 7.57 -0.30
C MET A 223 -39.25 8.74 -1.00
N LEU A 224 -38.52 9.57 -1.74
CA LEU A 224 -39.03 10.67 -2.58
C LEU A 224 -39.13 10.20 -4.05
#